data_AF-A0A383AZY1-F1
#
_entry.id   AF-A0A383AZY1-F1
#
_cell.length_a   1.000
_cell.length_b   1.000
_cell.length_c   1.000
_cell.angle_alpha   90.00
_cell.angle_beta   90.00
_cell.angle_gamma   90.00
#
_symmetry.space_group_name_H-M   'P 1'
#
loop_
_entity.id
_entity.type
_entity.pdbx_description
1 polymer ?
#
loop_
_entity_poly.entity_id
_entity_poly.type
_entity_poly.pdbx_seq_one_letter_code
_entity_poly.pdbx_strand_id
1 'polypeptide(L)'
;MMLYTYTVMLVIGIASIISGLYINMAKEIFFGISAPVFVGFATVYFMIKYSNYSATNLNKMLMSGFAIKFIFYGLYIIIIFTV
;
A
#
# COMPACT_ATOMS: atom_id res chain seq x y z
N MET A 1 10.06 9.43 -8.06
CA MET A 1 10.25 8.65 -6.81
C MET A 1 10.30 9.52 -5.57
N MET A 2 11.09 10.60 -5.56
CA MET A 2 11.24 11.50 -4.40
C MET A 2 9.91 12.08 -3.87
N LEU A 3 9.03 12.57 -4.75
CA LEU A 3 7.71 13.07 -4.34
C LEU A 3 6.87 11.97 -3.67
N TYR A 4 6.88 10.76 -4.24
CA TYR A 4 6.12 9.62 -3.73
C TYR A 4 6.63 9.17 -2.35
N THR A 5 7.95 9.14 -2.15
CA THR A 5 8.54 8.87 -0.83
C THR A 5 8.14 9.92 0.20
N TYR A 6 8.09 11.20 -0.16
CA TYR A 6 7.60 12.24 0.75
C TYR A 6 6.12 12.08 1.09
N THR A 7 5.29 11.70 0.11
CA THR A 7 3.87 11.39 0.37
C THR A 7 3.72 10.21 1.33
N VAL A 8 4.51 9.14 1.16
CA VAL A 8 4.50 7.99 2.09
C VAL A 8 4.91 8.42 3.50
N MET A 9 5.98 9.21 3.63
CA MET A 9 6.42 9.74 4.92
C MET A 9 5.34 10.60 5.59
N LEU A 10 4.67 11.47 4.84
CA LEU A 10 3.58 12.30 5.32
C LEU A 10 2.41 11.43 5.82
N VAL A 11 1.98 10.43 5.06
CA VAL A 11 0.88 9.53 5.43
C VAL A 11 1.21 8.76 6.70
N ILE A 12 2.43 8.23 6.84
CA ILE A 12 2.89 7.55 8.06
C ILE A 12 2.95 8.53 9.25
N GLY A 13 3.40 9.76 9.03
CA GLY A 13 3.44 10.81 10.05
C GLY A 13 2.05 11.15 10.57
N ILE A 14 1.08 11.34 9.67
CA ILE A 14 -0.32 11.60 10.02
C ILE A 14 -0.90 10.40 10.78
N ALA A 15 -0.68 9.17 10.30
CA ALA A 15 -1.13 7.96 10.98
C ALA A 15 -0.58 7.86 12.41
N SER A 16 0.69 8.20 12.61
CA SER A 16 1.34 8.22 13.92
C SER A 16 0.72 9.24 14.87
N ILE A 17 0.46 10.46 14.38
CA ILE A 17 -0.18 11.52 15.18
C ILE A 17 -1.59 11.10 15.59
N ILE A 18 -2.40 10.59 14.65
CA ILE A 18 -3.77 10.14 14.93
C ILE A 18 -3.77 8.96 15.90
N SER A 19 -2.82 8.02 15.75
CA SER A 19 -2.69 6.88 16.68
C SER A 19 -2.36 7.32 18.10
N GLY A 20 -1.57 8.40 18.27
CA GLY A 20 -1.29 8.99 19.58
C GLY A 20 -2.52 9.64 20.23
N LEU A 21 -3.44 10.18 19.42
CA LEU A 21 -4.70 10.75 19.90
C LEU A 21 -5.73 9.67 20.26
N TYR A 22 -5.69 8.51 19.58
CA TYR A 22 -6.63 7.41 19.75
C TYR A 22 -5.89 6.11 20.11
N ILE A 23 -5.31 6.06 21.31
CA ILE A 23 -4.45 4.95 21.75
C ILE A 23 -5.13 3.57 21.65
N ASN A 24 -6.44 3.52 21.94
CA ASN A 24 -7.24 2.29 21.88
C ASN A 24 -7.45 1.77 20.46
N MET A 25 -7.27 2.63 19.45
CA MET A 25 -7.42 2.30 18.03
C MET A 25 -6.08 2.35 17.28
N ALA A 26 -4.96 2.55 18.00
CA ALA A 26 -3.65 2.79 17.40
C ALA A 26 -3.23 1.62 16.49
N LYS A 27 -3.53 0.38 16.89
CA LYS A 27 -3.25 -0.81 16.07
C LYS A 27 -4.07 -0.79 14.78
N GLU A 28 -5.38 -0.58 14.87
CA GLU A 28 -6.27 -0.55 13.70
C GLU A 28 -5.89 0.58 12.74
N ILE A 29 -5.49 1.74 13.25
CA ILE A 29 -5.04 2.88 12.44
C ILE A 29 -3.74 2.52 11.70
N PHE A 30 -2.74 1.98 12.41
CA PHE A 30 -1.46 1.61 11.80
C PHE A 30 -1.62 0.49 10.77
N PHE A 31 -2.33 -0.58 11.12
CA PHE A 31 -2.57 -1.69 10.21
C PHE A 31 -3.44 -1.25 9.03
N GLY A 32 -4.54 -0.54 9.27
CA GLY A 32 -5.43 -0.04 8.22
C GLY A 32 -4.74 0.79 7.14
N ILE A 33 -3.67 1.51 7.49
CA ILE A 33 -2.92 2.35 6.56
C ILE A 33 -1.70 1.62 5.95
N SER A 34 -1.06 0.70 6.67
CA SER A 34 0.21 0.10 6.23
C SER A 34 0.11 -0.71 4.93
N ALA A 35 -0.93 -1.53 4.77
CA ALA A 35 -1.14 -2.32 3.55
C ALA A 35 -1.39 -1.44 2.31
N PRO A 36 -2.33 -0.46 2.34
CA PRO A 36 -2.49 0.51 1.25
C PRO A 36 -1.21 1.24 0.86
N VAL A 37 -0.43 1.69 1.85
CA VAL A 37 0.83 2.39 1.60
C VAL A 37 1.84 1.48 0.91
N PHE A 38 2.03 0.26 1.40
CA PHE A 38 2.97 -0.70 0.81
C PHE A 38 2.57 -1.09 -0.62
N VAL A 39 1.29 -1.43 -0.82
CA VAL A 39 0.76 -1.81 -2.13
C VAL A 39 0.87 -0.65 -3.13
N GLY A 40 0.51 0.56 -2.71
CA GLY A 40 0.67 1.76 -3.52
C GLY A 40 2.11 1.95 -3.94
N PHE A 41 3.05 1.86 -3.00
CA PHE A 41 4.48 2.04 -3.26
C PHE A 41 5.01 1.03 -4.26
N ALA A 42 4.75 -0.26 -4.04
CA ALA A 42 5.16 -1.31 -4.96
C ALA A 42 4.60 -1.09 -6.37
N THR A 43 3.34 -0.65 -6.47
CA THR A 43 2.69 -0.38 -7.77
C THR A 43 3.37 0.73 -8.53
N VAL A 44 3.57 1.89 -7.88
CA VAL A 44 4.20 3.05 -8.52
C VAL A 44 5.65 2.73 -8.88
N TYR A 45 6.37 2.02 -8.01
CA TYR A 45 7.71 1.53 -8.31
C TYR A 45 7.75 0.67 -9.58
N PHE A 46 6.88 -0.33 -9.69
CA PHE A 46 6.83 -1.20 -10.86
C PHE A 46 6.35 -0.46 -12.12
N MET A 47 5.38 0.45 -12.00
CA MET A 47 4.96 1.27 -13.14
C MET A 47 6.11 2.11 -13.69
N ILE A 48 6.95 2.69 -12.83
CA ILE A 48 8.15 3.43 -13.28
C ILE A 48 9.20 2.48 -13.85
N LYS A 49 9.46 1.35 -13.18
CA LYS A 49 10.48 0.36 -13.62
C LYS A 49 10.16 -0.21 -15.01
N TYR A 50 8.88 -0.41 -15.30
CA TYR A 50 8.41 -1.03 -16.54
C TYR A 50 7.73 -0.04 -17.50
N SER A 51 7.90 1.27 -17.31
CA SER A 51 7.27 2.30 -18.15
C SER A 51 7.66 2.21 -19.63
N ASN A 52 8.86 1.70 -19.91
CA ASN A 52 9.41 1.54 -21.26
C ASN A 52 9.01 0.22 -21.94
N TYR A 53 8.20 -0.62 -21.29
CA TYR A 53 7.75 -1.89 -21.86
C TYR A 53 6.59 -1.66 -22.85
N SER A 54 6.36 -2.62 -23.75
CA SER A 54 5.19 -2.57 -24.63
C SER A 54 3.89 -2.54 -23.81
N ALA A 55 2.89 -1.82 -24.31
CA ALA A 55 1.59 -1.66 -23.65
C ALA A 55 0.95 -3.01 -23.26
N THR A 56 1.12 -4.04 -24.10
CA THR A 56 0.61 -5.40 -23.86
C THR A 56 1.27 -6.05 -22.64
N ASN A 57 2.58 -5.86 -22.45
CA ASN A 57 3.32 -6.41 -21.31
C ASN A 57 3.04 -5.63 -20.03
N LEU A 58 2.90 -4.29 -20.13
CA LEU A 58 2.48 -3.45 -19.03
C LEU A 58 1.09 -3.87 -18.52
N ASN A 59 0.13 -4.09 -19.42
CA ASN A 59 -1.22 -4.51 -19.05
C ASN A 59 -1.25 -5.87 -18.36
N LYS A 60 -0.47 -6.85 -18.85
CA LYS A 60 -0.33 -8.15 -18.19
C LYS A 60 0.25 -8.02 -16.78
N MET A 61 1.28 -7.18 -16.62
CA MET A 61 1.85 -6.90 -15.30
C MET A 61 0.84 -6.24 -14.36
N LEU A 62 0.09 -5.24 -14.83
CA LEU A 62 -0.93 -4.56 -14.04
C LEU A 62 -2.05 -5.52 -13.63
N MET A 63 -2.49 -6.40 -14.52
CA MET A 63 -3.54 -7.39 -14.25
C MET A 63 -3.09 -8.43 -13.23
N SER A 64 -1.86 -8.95 -13.36
CA SER A 64 -1.27 -9.86 -12.37
C SER A 64 -1.07 -9.17 -11.01
N GLY A 65 -0.56 -7.94 -11.02
CA GLY A 65 -0.41 -7.12 -9.82
C GLY A 65 -1.75 -6.86 -9.14
N PHE A 66 -2.82 -6.64 -9.89
CA PHE A 66 -4.17 -6.48 -9.36
C PHE A 66 -4.68 -7.76 -8.68
N ALA A 67 -4.48 -8.94 -9.30
CA ALA A 67 -4.85 -10.22 -8.71
C ALA A 67 -4.10 -10.48 -7.39
N ILE A 68 -2.78 -10.24 -7.37
CA ILE A 68 -1.95 -10.36 -6.17
C ILE A 68 -2.46 -9.42 -5.07
N LYS A 69 -2.80 -8.17 -5.40
CA LYS A 69 -3.36 -7.21 -4.43
C LYS A 69 -4.67 -7.70 -3.85
N PHE A 70 -5.56 -8.26 -4.66
CA PHE A 70 -6.83 -8.81 -4.17
C PHE A 70 -6.63 -9.89 -3.12
N ILE A 71 -5.71 -10.82 -3.39
CA ILE A 71 -5.34 -11.89 -2.46
C ILE A 71 -4.69 -11.30 -1.20
N PHE A 72 -3.74 -10.38 -1.38
CA PHE A 72 -3.04 -9.73 -0.28
C PHE A 72 -4.01 -9.00 0.65
N TYR A 73 -4.90 -8.15 0.12
CA TYR A 73 -5.89 -7.45 0.94
C TYR A 73 -6.87 -8.40 1.62
N GLY A 74 -7.30 -9.46 0.94
CA GLY A 74 -8.14 -10.50 1.54
C GLY A 74 -7.49 -11.14 2.76
N LEU A 75 -6.25 -11.60 2.62
CA LEU A 75 -5.47 -12.16 3.74
C LEU A 75 -5.19 -11.12 4.83
N TYR A 76 -4.89 -9.89 4.43
CA TYR A 76 -4.55 -8.81 5.33
C TYR A 76 -5.71 -8.41 6.23
N ILE A 77 -6.92 -8.32 5.68
CA ILE A 77 -8.15 -8.08 6.43
C ILE A 77 -8.39 -9.22 7.44
N ILE A 78 -8.26 -10.48 7.00
CA ILE A 78 -8.40 -11.63 7.90
C ILE A 78 -7.41 -11.50 9.06
N ILE A 79 -6.13 -11.22 8.80
CA ILE A 79 -5.11 -11.09 9.84
C ILE A 79 -5.48 -9.97 10.83
N ILE A 80 -5.90 -8.79 10.36
CA ILE A 80 -6.29 -7.68 11.25
C ILE A 80 -7.47 -8.06 12.16
N PHE A 81 -8.47 -8.75 11.64
CA PHE A 81 -9.67 -9.08 12.42
C PHE A 81 -9.54 -10.38 13.23
N THR A 82 -8.45 -11.14 13.05
CA THR A 82 -8.20 -12.39 13.80
C THR A 82 -7.12 -12.23 14.87
N VAL A 83 -6.29 -11.18 14.81
CA VAL A 83 -5.20 -10.87 15.77
C VAL A 83 -5.60 -9.73 16.69
#